data_AF-A0A9D8YIJ6-F1
#
_entry.id   AF-A0A9D8YIJ6-F1
#
_cell.length_a   1.000
_cell.length_b   1.000
_cell.length_c   1.000
_cell.angle_alpha   90.00
_cell.angle_beta   90.00
_cell.angle_gamma   90.00
#
_symmetry.space_group_name_H-M   'P 1'
#
loop_
_entity.id
_entity.type
_entity.pdbx_description
1 polymer ?
#
loop_
_entity_poly.entity_id
_entity_poly.type
_entity_poly.pdbx_seq_one_letter_code
_entity_poly.pdbx_strand_id
1 'polypeptide(L)'
;MLQADVAHLLGIERARICDMEKGRLLPTADQLVALSLIYGKSLDALLAGFLDETVDSLVERLRRLPAAASTGEKPGFNRAHRLSDLSRRLEMVANRTV
;
A
#
# COMPACT_ATOMS: atom_id res chain seq x y z
N MET A 1 -12.28 -12.10 -18.49
CA MET A 1 -13.42 -11.18 -18.30
C MET A 1 -13.14 -9.89 -19.06
N LEU A 2 -14.19 -9.23 -19.54
CA LEU A 2 -14.08 -7.92 -20.18
C LEU A 2 -14.19 -6.81 -19.12
N GLN A 3 -13.64 -5.62 -19.42
CA GLN A 3 -13.77 -4.43 -18.55
C GLN A 3 -15.24 -4.09 -18.25
N ALA A 4 -16.14 -4.34 -19.20
CA ALA A 4 -17.57 -4.08 -19.03
C ALA A 4 -18.21 -5.01 -17.99
N ASP A 5 -17.82 -6.27 -17.94
CA ASP A 5 -18.31 -7.24 -16.97
C ASP A 5 -17.85 -6.87 -15.56
N VAL A 6 -16.57 -6.50 -15.44
CA VAL A 6 -15.97 -6.07 -14.18
C VAL A 6 -16.62 -4.78 -13.68
N ALA A 7 -16.84 -3.81 -14.57
CA ALA A 7 -17.53 -2.56 -14.25
C ALA A 7 -18.96 -2.80 -13.75
N HIS A 8 -19.70 -3.70 -14.41
CA HIS A 8 -21.05 -4.07 -13.99
C HIS A 8 -21.06 -4.70 -12.60
N LEU A 9 -20.17 -5.66 -12.34
CA LEU A 9 -20.09 -6.35 -11.04
C LEU A 9 -19.65 -5.42 -9.89
N LEU A 10 -18.84 -4.41 -10.19
CA LEU A 10 -18.43 -3.38 -9.24
C LEU A 10 -19.45 -2.25 -9.10
N GLY A 11 -20.51 -2.21 -9.92
CA GLY A 11 -21.49 -1.14 -9.93
C GLY A 11 -20.90 0.22 -10.33
N ILE A 12 -19.89 0.24 -11.19
CA ILE A 12 -19.20 1.47 -11.63
C ILE A 12 -19.18 1.61 -13.14
N GLU A 13 -18.85 2.81 -13.63
CA GLU A 13 -18.66 3.05 -15.05
C GLU A 13 -17.40 2.38 -15.59
N ARG A 14 -17.48 1.83 -16.81
CA ARG A 14 -16.33 1.23 -17.51
C ARG A 14 -15.13 2.16 -17.61
N ALA A 15 -15.35 3.47 -17.76
CA ALA A 15 -14.27 4.46 -17.79
C ALA A 15 -13.39 4.40 -16.53
N ARG A 16 -14.00 4.17 -15.35
CA ARG A 16 -13.28 4.06 -14.08
C ARG A 16 -12.39 2.81 -14.04
N ILE A 17 -12.86 1.68 -14.57
CA ILE A 17 -12.04 0.47 -14.72
C ILE A 17 -10.83 0.74 -15.63
N CYS A 18 -11.05 1.41 -16.76
CA CYS A 18 -9.97 1.79 -17.68
C CYS A 18 -8.92 2.68 -16.99
N ASP A 19 -9.35 3.62 -16.14
CA ASP A 19 -8.43 4.47 -15.37
C ASP A 19 -7.72 3.71 -14.26
N MET A 20 -8.38 2.74 -13.62
CA MET A 20 -7.75 1.85 -12.63
C MET A 20 -6.68 0.96 -13.26
N GLU A 21 -6.96 0.36 -14.41
CA GLU A 21 -5.99 -0.48 -15.15
C GLU A 21 -4.79 0.31 -15.66
N LYS A 22 -4.97 1.62 -15.91
CA LYS A 22 -3.88 2.52 -16.31
C LYS A 22 -3.13 3.14 -15.12
N GLY A 23 -3.49 2.78 -13.89
CA GLY A 23 -2.89 3.34 -12.67
C GLY A 23 -3.23 4.82 -12.43
N ARG A 24 -4.23 5.37 -13.13
CA ARG A 24 -4.67 6.77 -12.97
C ARG A 24 -5.66 6.95 -11.83
N LEU A 25 -6.35 5.89 -11.46
CA LEU A 25 -7.32 5.88 -10.37
C LEU A 25 -6.99 4.75 -9.40
N LEU A 26 -6.78 5.09 -8.13
CA LEU A 26 -6.61 4.08 -7.10
C LEU A 26 -7.98 3.50 -6.71
N PRO A 27 -8.13 2.16 -6.70
CA PRO A 27 -9.34 1.52 -6.19
C PRO A 27 -9.57 1.82 -4.71
N THR A 28 -10.83 1.86 -4.28
CA THR A 28 -11.16 1.85 -2.84
C THR A 28 -10.91 0.47 -2.24
N ALA A 29 -10.89 0.38 -0.89
CA ALA A 29 -10.75 -0.89 -0.19
C ALA A 29 -11.83 -1.90 -0.59
N ASP A 30 -13.09 -1.47 -0.67
CA ASP A 30 -14.21 -2.33 -1.08
C ASP A 30 -14.04 -2.84 -2.52
N GLN A 31 -13.56 -1.97 -3.43
CA GLN A 31 -13.29 -2.34 -4.81
C GLN A 31 -12.12 -3.34 -4.92
N LEU A 32 -11.08 -3.20 -4.09
CA LEU A 32 -9.97 -4.18 -4.04
C LEU A 32 -10.45 -5.55 -3.60
N VAL A 33 -11.28 -5.61 -2.57
CA VAL A 33 -11.87 -6.88 -2.11
C VAL A 33 -12.73 -7.49 -3.19
N ALA A 34 -13.59 -6.71 -3.85
CA ALA A 34 -14.41 -7.18 -4.95
C ALA A 34 -13.55 -7.67 -6.13
N LEU A 35 -12.50 -6.94 -6.52
CA LEU A 35 -11.57 -7.34 -7.58
C LEU A 35 -10.81 -8.64 -7.22
N SER A 36 -10.42 -8.80 -5.95
CA SER A 36 -9.83 -10.04 -5.43
C SER A 36 -10.76 -11.24 -5.63
N LEU A 37 -12.05 -11.08 -5.33
CA LEU A 37 -13.06 -12.11 -5.51
C LEU A 37 -13.35 -12.39 -7.00
N ILE A 38 -13.50 -11.33 -7.80
CA ILE A 38 -13.80 -11.41 -9.24
C ILE A 38 -12.67 -12.12 -10.00
N TYR A 39 -11.42 -11.80 -9.68
CA TYR A 39 -10.25 -12.38 -10.36
C TYR A 39 -9.69 -13.63 -9.68
N GLY A 40 -10.18 -14.00 -8.50
CA GLY A 40 -9.66 -15.13 -7.72
C GLY A 40 -8.18 -14.94 -7.33
N LYS A 41 -7.77 -13.70 -7.07
CA LYS A 41 -6.39 -13.33 -6.70
C LYS A 41 -6.36 -12.82 -5.28
N SER A 42 -5.26 -13.09 -4.56
CA SER A 42 -5.05 -12.45 -3.26
C SER A 42 -4.91 -10.94 -3.41
N LEU A 43 -5.29 -10.21 -2.36
CA LEU A 43 -5.07 -8.76 -2.29
C LEU A 43 -3.60 -8.41 -2.46
N ASP A 44 -2.69 -9.21 -1.89
CA ASP A 44 -1.24 -9.03 -2.03
C ASP A 44 -0.81 -9.05 -3.50
N ALA A 45 -1.38 -9.95 -4.32
CA ALA A 45 -1.07 -10.02 -5.74
C ALA A 45 -1.62 -8.83 -6.52
N LEU A 46 -2.78 -8.29 -6.11
CA LEU A 46 -3.36 -7.08 -6.72
C LEU A 46 -2.64 -5.80 -6.32
N LEU A 47 -2.03 -5.78 -5.13
CA LEU A 47 -1.38 -4.61 -4.54
C LEU A 47 0.13 -4.65 -4.62
N ALA A 48 0.75 -5.68 -5.20
CA ALA A 48 2.20 -5.86 -5.22
C ALA A 48 2.94 -4.60 -5.67
N GLY A 49 2.54 -3.99 -6.80
CA GLY A 49 3.17 -2.76 -7.29
C GLY A 49 2.94 -1.54 -6.38
N PHE A 50 1.77 -1.45 -5.72
CA PHE A 50 1.48 -0.38 -4.76
C PHE A 50 2.24 -0.54 -3.44
N LEU A 51 2.48 -1.78 -3.02
CA LEU A 51 3.26 -2.10 -1.83
C LEU A 51 4.70 -1.61 -2.01
N ASP A 52 5.31 -1.82 -3.17
CA ASP A 52 6.68 -1.36 -3.45
C ASP A 52 6.79 0.17 -3.35
N GLU A 53 5.93 0.91 -4.04
CA GLU A 53 5.89 2.38 -3.98
C GLU A 53 5.65 2.91 -2.56
N THR A 54 4.77 2.23 -1.82
CA THR A 54 4.45 2.60 -0.43
C THR A 54 5.63 2.34 0.49
N VAL A 55 6.33 1.22 0.32
CA VAL A 55 7.53 0.86 1.10
C VAL A 55 8.62 1.89 0.86
N ASP A 56 8.91 2.25 -0.40
CA ASP A 56 9.91 3.27 -0.73
C ASP A 56 9.58 4.62 -0.09
N SER A 57 8.31 5.04 -0.19
CA SER A 57 7.83 6.28 0.43
C SER A 57 7.97 6.24 1.96
N LEU A 58 7.65 5.11 2.60
CA LEU A 58 7.77 4.94 4.05
C LEU A 58 9.23 4.92 4.50
N VAL A 59 10.13 4.28 3.76
CA VAL A 59 11.58 4.28 4.03
C VAL A 59 12.13 5.70 3.98
N GLU A 60 11.77 6.47 2.95
CA GLU A 60 12.17 7.88 2.84
C GLU A 60 11.63 8.75 3.97
N ARG A 61 10.37 8.56 4.36
CA ARG A 61 9.77 9.28 5.50
C ARG A 61 10.38 8.87 6.84
N LEU A 62 10.75 7.60 6.99
CA LEU A 62 11.45 7.11 8.19
C LEU A 62 12.83 7.74 8.32
N ARG A 63 13.57 7.89 7.21
CA ARG A 63 14.87 8.59 7.16
C ARG A 63 14.77 10.06 7.58
N ARG A 64 13.68 10.73 7.21
CA ARG A 64 13.42 12.15 7.52
C ARG A 64 12.63 12.36 8.82
N LEU A 65 12.36 11.30 9.57
CA LEU A 65 11.57 11.38 10.78
C LEU A 65 12.26 12.33 11.78
N PRO A 66 11.59 13.39 12.25
CA PRO A 66 12.21 14.32 13.19
C PRO A 66 12.57 13.57 14.48
N ALA A 67 13.73 13.93 15.05
CA ALA A 67 14.05 13.57 16.43
C ALA A 67 12.87 13.98 17.31
N ALA A 68 12.46 13.12 18.25
CA ALA A 68 11.32 13.38 19.10
C ALA A 68 11.45 14.80 19.67
N ALA A 69 10.52 15.70 19.31
CA ALA A 69 10.54 17.06 19.81
C ALA A 69 10.62 16.98 21.33
N SER A 70 11.62 17.64 21.90
CA SER A 70 11.89 17.72 23.33
C SER A 70 10.80 18.56 24.02
N THR A 71 9.55 18.12 23.93
CA THR A 71 8.39 18.75 24.54
C THR A 71 7.92 17.84 25.68
N GLY A 72 8.71 17.76 26.74
CA GLY A 72 8.33 17.13 28.02
C GLY A 72 8.13 15.62 28.03
N GLU A 73 7.96 14.97 26.89
CA GLU A 73 7.87 13.52 26.77
C GLU A 73 9.28 12.94 26.86
N LYS A 74 9.59 12.19 27.94
CA LYS A 74 10.78 11.34 27.98
C LYS A 74 10.75 10.50 26.70
N PRO A 75 11.73 10.62 25.77
CA PRO A 75 11.75 9.80 24.58
C PRO A 75 11.82 8.37 25.06
N GLY A 76 10.69 7.66 25.02
CA GLY A 76 10.61 6.33 25.59
C GLY A 76 11.73 5.51 24.96
N PHE A 77 12.55 4.86 25.76
CA PHE A 77 13.65 3.97 25.35
C PHE A 77 13.24 3.04 24.18
N ASN A 78 11.93 2.74 24.12
CA ASN A 78 11.26 1.95 23.10
C ASN A 78 11.05 2.63 21.73
N ARG A 79 11.29 3.93 21.55
CA ARG A 79 11.09 4.62 20.25
C ARG A 79 12.17 4.22 19.26
N ALA A 80 13.44 4.38 19.63
CA ALA A 80 14.56 4.00 18.76
C ALA A 80 14.49 2.52 18.36
N HIS A 81 14.21 1.64 19.34
CA HIS A 81 14.03 0.22 19.07
C HIS A 81 12.88 -0.06 18.10
N ARG A 82 11.69 0.54 18.30
CA ARG A 82 10.53 0.35 17.41
C ARG A 82 10.78 0.87 15.99
N LEU A 83 11.51 1.98 15.85
CA LEU A 83 11.87 2.52 14.54
C LEU A 83 12.91 1.64 13.83
N SER A 84 13.87 1.08 14.57
CA SER A 84 14.84 0.13 14.00
C SER A 84 14.17 -1.17 13.52
N ASP A 85 13.22 -1.70 14.30
CA ASP A 85 12.47 -2.90 13.89
C ASP A 85 11.56 -2.61 12.70
N LEU A 86 10.96 -1.42 12.63
CA LEU A 86 10.20 -0.98 11.47
C LEU A 86 11.07 -0.88 10.22
N SER A 87 12.27 -0.27 10.30
CA SER A 87 13.20 -0.18 9.16
C SER A 87 13.53 -1.57 8.62
N ARG A 88 13.91 -2.49 9.51
CA ARG A 88 14.23 -3.87 9.16
C ARG A 88 13.05 -4.57 8.49
N ARG A 89 11.82 -4.37 9.00
CA ARG A 89 10.61 -4.96 8.41
C ARG A 89 10.32 -4.40 7.02
N LEU A 90 10.52 -3.11 6.79
CA LEU A 90 10.33 -2.49 5.47
C LEU A 90 11.36 -3.00 4.46
N GLU A 91 12.63 -3.12 4.86
CA GLU A 91 13.70 -3.70 4.02
C GLU A 91 13.41 -5.15 3.63
N MET A 92 12.88 -5.98 4.55
CA MET A 92 12.47 -7.35 4.22
C MET A 92 11.33 -7.42 3.20
N VAL A 93 10.42 -6.43 3.20
CA VAL A 93 9.33 -6.37 2.22
C VAL A 93 9.87 -5.94 0.86
N ALA A 94 10.74 -4.92 0.82
CA ALA A 94 11.39 -4.47 -0.42
C ALA A 94 12.25 -5.58 -1.07
N ASN A 95 12.91 -6.42 -0.27
CA ASN A 95 13.73 -7.52 -0.79
C ASN A 95 12.94 -8.77 -1.24
N ARG A 96 11.62 -8.84 -0.97
CA ARG A 96 10.78 -9.97 -1.39
C ARG A 96 10.20 -9.82 -2.79
N THR A 97 10.25 -8.62 -3.35
CA THR A 97 9.66 -8.27 -4.65
C THR A 97 10.69 -8.20 -5.79
N VAL A 98 11.97 -8.48 -5.52
CA VAL A 98 13.07 -8.61 -6.50
C VAL A 98 13.29 -10.06 -6.93
#